data_AF-A0A498M0Z4-F1
#
_entry.id   AF-A0A498M0Z4-F1
#
_cell.length_a   1.000
_cell.length_b   1.000
_cell.length_c   1.000
_cell.angle_alpha   90.00
_cell.angle_beta   90.00
_cell.angle_gamma   90.00
#
_symmetry.space_group_name_H-M   'P 1'
#
loop_
_entity.id
_entity.type
_entity.pdbx_description
1 polymer ?
#
loop_
_entity_poly.entity_id
_entity_poly.type
_entity_poly.pdbx_seq_one_letter_code
_entity_poly.pdbx_strand_id
1 'polypeptide(L)'
;MGASVSLSSGFHPQSNGQTERANQDLERVLRCLARETLLQVGARTKAQADRHRSKPPVYVVGQKVWLSSSNIPLRSVCNKLAPKFIGPFTVTKILSPVAVCLKLPPAYRRIHPVFHVSKIKPVFRSPINPPAPVPPPPRLVDGELTYSVRRILDLRRRGCGIQYLVDWEGYGPEERSWVPARDILDHSLIDDYNLQNDS
;
A
#
# COMPACT_ATOMS: atom_id res chain seq x y z
N MET A 1 13.08 64.99 -41.24
CA MET A 1 12.74 64.33 -39.96
C MET A 1 13.95 63.51 -39.52
N GLY A 2 14.99 64.15 -39.00
CA GLY A 2 16.24 63.50 -38.59
C GLY A 2 16.37 63.54 -37.07
N ALA A 3 16.31 62.38 -36.42
CA ALA A 3 16.63 62.29 -35.00
C ALA A 3 18.15 62.48 -34.83
N SER A 4 18.56 63.53 -34.12
CA SER A 4 19.96 63.76 -33.75
C SER A 4 20.33 62.79 -32.63
N VAL A 5 21.16 61.80 -32.92
CA VAL A 5 21.67 60.85 -31.92
C VAL A 5 23.00 61.36 -31.40
N SER A 6 22.99 61.92 -30.20
CA SER A 6 24.20 62.38 -29.50
C SER A 6 24.76 61.22 -28.68
N LEU A 7 25.83 60.58 -29.16
CA LEU A 7 26.55 59.53 -28.43
C LEU A 7 27.54 60.18 -27.46
N SER A 8 27.34 60.00 -26.16
CA SER A 8 28.25 60.45 -25.10
C SER A 8 29.38 59.44 -24.91
N SER A 9 30.61 59.83 -25.28
CA SER A 9 31.84 59.10 -24.98
C SER A 9 32.30 59.41 -23.55
N GLY A 10 32.45 58.39 -22.72
CA GLY A 10 33.13 58.48 -21.43
C GLY A 10 32.19 58.74 -20.24
N PHE A 11 32.43 57.99 -19.16
CA PHE A 11 31.73 58.01 -17.88
C PHE A 11 31.28 59.43 -17.45
N HIS A 12 29.99 59.74 -17.61
CA HIS A 12 29.37 60.95 -17.09
C HIS A 12 28.44 60.59 -15.91
N PRO A 13 28.87 60.74 -14.65
CA PRO A 13 28.16 60.24 -13.48
C PRO A 13 26.80 60.92 -13.25
N GLN A 14 26.58 62.14 -13.76
CA GLN A 14 25.29 62.83 -13.63
C GLN A 14 24.21 62.32 -14.60
N SER A 15 24.59 61.88 -15.80
CA SER A 15 23.67 61.25 -16.78
C SER A 15 23.41 59.79 -16.43
N ASN A 16 24.46 59.05 -16.05
CA ASN A 16 24.33 57.65 -15.62
C ASN A 16 23.65 57.51 -14.24
N GLY A 17 23.73 58.51 -13.35
CA GLY A 17 23.11 58.44 -12.04
C GLY A 17 21.58 58.54 -12.04
N GLN A 18 20.96 59.05 -13.11
CA GLN A 18 19.50 58.99 -13.26
C GLN A 18 19.04 57.62 -13.76
N THR A 19 19.77 57.03 -14.72
CA THR A 19 19.49 55.69 -15.23
C THR A 19 19.78 54.62 -14.18
N GLU A 20 20.85 54.75 -13.39
CA GLU A 20 21.13 53.84 -12.26
C GLU A 20 20.05 53.89 -11.18
N ARG A 21 19.56 55.08 -10.81
CA ARG A 21 18.44 55.21 -9.85
C ARG A 21 17.16 54.58 -10.39
N ALA A 22 16.81 54.86 -11.65
CA ALA A 22 15.66 54.25 -12.29
C ALA A 22 15.77 52.71 -12.36
N ASN A 23 16.96 52.18 -12.63
CA ASN A 23 17.21 50.74 -12.63
C ASN A 23 17.07 50.13 -11.22
N GLN A 24 17.58 50.80 -10.18
CA GLN A 24 17.43 50.35 -8.79
C GLN A 24 15.97 50.35 -8.34
N ASP A 25 15.21 51.39 -8.69
CA ASP A 25 13.78 51.48 -8.39
C ASP A 25 12.99 50.40 -9.13
N LEU A 26 13.31 50.17 -10.41
CA LEU A 26 12.70 49.10 -11.20
C LEU A 26 13.02 47.72 -10.60
N GLU A 27 14.27 47.44 -10.25
CA GLU A 27 14.65 46.20 -9.58
C GLU A 27 13.90 46.00 -8.26
N ARG A 28 13.75 47.06 -7.46
CA ARG A 28 13.02 47.00 -6.19
C ARG A 28 11.56 46.66 -6.41
N VAL A 29 10.90 47.31 -7.37
CA VAL A 29 9.51 47.02 -7.74
C VAL A 29 9.38 45.59 -8.25
N LEU A 30 10.28 45.13 -9.13
CA LEU A 30 10.28 43.77 -9.66
C LEU A 30 10.45 42.72 -8.54
N ARG A 31 11.34 42.95 -7.57
CA ARG A 31 11.52 42.07 -6.40
C ARG A 31 10.26 42.01 -5.53
N CYS A 32 9.60 43.16 -5.30
CA CYS A 32 8.34 43.21 -4.56
C CYS A 32 7.24 42.41 -5.28
N LEU A 33 7.05 42.64 -6.58
CA LEU A 33 6.06 41.93 -7.38
C LEU A 33 6.35 40.43 -7.46
N ALA A 34 7.61 40.03 -7.63
CA ALA A 34 8.00 38.63 -7.60
C ALA A 34 7.70 37.97 -6.25
N ARG A 35 7.94 38.67 -5.14
CA ARG A 35 7.60 38.16 -3.80
C ARG A 35 6.09 38.00 -3.63
N GLU A 36 5.30 38.97 -4.06
CA GLU A 36 3.84 38.91 -3.97
C GLU A 36 3.27 37.77 -4.81
N THR A 37 3.77 37.58 -6.04
CA THR A 37 3.34 36.47 -6.89
C THR A 37 3.69 35.13 -6.27
N LEU A 38 4.89 34.96 -5.69
CA LEU A 38 5.26 33.74 -4.97
C LEU A 38 4.34 33.46 -3.77
N LEU A 39 3.97 34.48 -3.00
CA LEU A 39 3.04 34.33 -1.88
C LEU A 39 1.64 33.94 -2.36
N GLN A 40 1.14 34.58 -3.43
CA GLN A 40 -0.16 34.27 -4.04
C GLN A 40 -0.20 32.84 -4.59
N VAL A 41 0.84 32.44 -5.34
CA VAL A 41 0.97 31.08 -5.87
C VAL A 41 1.04 30.07 -4.72
N GLY A 42 1.86 30.33 -3.69
CA GLY A 42 1.94 29.48 -2.51
C GLY A 42 0.59 29.29 -1.81
N ALA A 43 -0.18 30.37 -1.65
CA ALA A 43 -1.52 30.33 -1.08
C ALA A 43 -2.50 29.51 -1.95
N ARG A 44 -2.48 29.70 -3.28
CA ARG A 44 -3.31 28.93 -4.23
C ARG A 44 -2.96 27.45 -4.22
N THR A 45 -1.68 27.11 -4.27
CA THR A 45 -1.20 25.72 -4.21
C THR A 45 -1.60 25.05 -2.90
N LYS A 46 -1.49 25.75 -1.76
CA LYS A 46 -1.96 25.26 -0.46
C LYS A 46 -3.47 25.01 -0.45
N ALA A 47 -4.27 25.98 -0.89
CA ALA A 47 -5.73 25.85 -0.93
C ALA A 47 -6.18 24.68 -1.82
N GLN A 48 -5.55 24.51 -2.98
CA GLN A 48 -5.82 23.40 -3.90
C GLN A 48 -5.41 22.05 -3.31
N ALA A 49 -4.27 21.96 -2.63
CA ALA A 49 -3.83 20.73 -1.97
C ALA A 49 -4.71 20.37 -0.77
N ASP A 50 -5.06 21.35 0.06
CA ASP A 50 -5.88 21.16 1.25
C ASP A 50 -7.34 20.81 0.89
N ARG A 51 -7.84 21.20 -0.31
CA ARG A 51 -9.20 20.86 -0.80
C ARG A 51 -9.50 19.36 -0.81
N HIS A 52 -8.49 18.54 -1.11
CA HIS A 52 -8.63 17.07 -1.16
C HIS A 52 -8.06 16.37 0.09
N ARG A 53 -7.63 17.13 1.10
CA ARG A 53 -6.97 16.59 2.28
C ARG A 53 -7.98 16.33 3.39
N SER A 54 -8.24 15.07 3.71
CA SER A 54 -9.00 14.70 4.90
C SER A 54 -8.17 14.91 6.18
N LYS A 55 -8.85 15.20 7.31
CA LYS A 55 -8.19 15.27 8.62
C LYS A 55 -7.52 13.92 8.94
N PRO A 56 -6.30 13.91 9.48
CA PRO A 56 -5.64 12.68 9.88
C PRO A 56 -6.50 11.87 10.88
N PRO A 57 -6.56 10.54 10.74
CA PRO A 57 -7.12 9.69 11.79
C PRO A 57 -6.37 9.90 13.10
N VAL A 58 -7.10 9.90 14.21
CA VAL A 58 -6.48 9.93 15.54
C VAL A 58 -6.02 8.52 15.89
N TYR A 59 -4.74 8.38 16.21
CA TYR A 59 -4.14 7.11 16.62
C TYR A 59 -3.98 7.07 18.14
N VAL A 60 -3.92 5.87 18.71
CA VAL A 60 -3.70 5.64 20.14
C VAL A 60 -2.47 4.76 20.34
N VAL A 61 -1.72 4.98 21.42
CA VAL A 61 -0.61 4.10 21.82
C VAL A 61 -1.13 2.69 22.07
N GLY A 62 -0.44 1.68 21.56
CA GLY A 62 -0.85 0.26 21.61
C GLY A 62 -1.72 -0.18 20.43
N GLN A 63 -2.24 0.74 19.61
CA GLN A 63 -3.03 0.40 18.44
C GLN A 63 -2.21 -0.37 17.40
N LYS A 64 -2.82 -1.36 16.75
CA LYS A 64 -2.22 -2.08 15.62
C LYS A 64 -2.50 -1.36 14.31
N VAL A 65 -1.46 -1.12 13.53
CA VAL A 65 -1.52 -0.41 12.24
C VAL A 65 -0.74 -1.15 11.16
N TRP A 66 -1.26 -1.13 9.94
CA TRP A 66 -0.57 -1.54 8.73
C TRP A 66 0.37 -0.43 8.25
N LEU A 67 1.59 -0.78 7.83
CA LEU A 67 2.57 0.18 7.29
C LEU A 67 2.71 0.01 5.77
N SER A 68 2.66 1.12 5.03
CA SER A 68 2.85 1.14 3.58
C SER A 68 4.26 0.71 3.19
N SER A 69 4.37 -0.19 2.22
CA SER A 69 5.64 -0.75 1.75
C SER A 69 6.28 0.00 0.59
N SER A 70 5.66 1.08 0.08
CA SER A 70 6.10 1.73 -1.17
C SER A 70 7.57 2.17 -1.17
N ASN A 71 8.12 2.51 0.00
CA ASN A 71 9.50 2.96 0.17
C ASN A 71 10.29 2.02 1.11
N ILE A 72 9.85 0.78 1.24
CA ILE A 72 10.47 -0.22 2.12
C ILE A 72 11.06 -1.29 1.21
N PRO A 73 12.39 -1.55 1.30
CA PRO A 73 13.01 -2.61 0.51
C PRO A 73 12.54 -3.97 1.06
N LEU A 74 11.44 -4.48 0.50
CA LEU A 74 10.95 -5.82 0.77
C LEU A 74 11.74 -6.83 -0.06
N ARG A 75 12.10 -7.95 0.56
CA ARG A 75 12.62 -9.12 -0.15
C ARG A 75 11.46 -9.81 -0.88
N SER A 76 11.02 -9.23 -1.99
CA SER A 76 10.02 -9.79 -2.90
C SER A 76 10.69 -10.10 -4.23
N VAL A 77 10.15 -11.07 -4.98
CA VAL A 77 10.62 -11.40 -6.34
C VAL A 77 10.47 -10.22 -7.30
N CYS A 78 9.47 -9.36 -7.10
CA CYS A 78 9.31 -8.09 -7.80
C CYS A 78 8.38 -7.13 -7.03
N ASN A 79 8.45 -5.83 -7.38
CA ASN A 79 7.61 -4.80 -6.74
C ASN A 79 6.11 -4.99 -6.99
N LYS A 80 5.71 -5.59 -8.12
CA LYS A 80 4.30 -5.82 -8.46
C LYS A 80 3.65 -6.87 -7.55
N LEU A 81 4.41 -7.88 -7.15
CA LEU A 81 3.97 -8.96 -6.25
C LEU A 81 4.25 -8.66 -4.77
N ALA A 82 4.98 -7.57 -4.48
CA ALA A 82 5.22 -7.15 -3.11
C ALA A 82 3.91 -6.68 -2.46
N PRO A 83 3.66 -7.05 -1.19
CA PRO A 83 2.46 -6.58 -0.48
C PRO A 83 2.53 -5.06 -0.34
N LYS A 84 1.45 -4.35 -0.68
CA LYS A 84 1.37 -2.87 -0.59
C LYS A 84 1.42 -2.34 0.84
N PHE A 85 1.01 -3.17 1.79
CA PHE A 85 1.04 -2.90 3.23
C PHE A 85 1.61 -4.11 3.94
N ILE A 86 2.46 -3.87 4.94
CA ILE A 86 3.12 -4.89 5.75
C ILE A 86 2.71 -4.74 7.20
N GLY A 87 2.58 -5.90 7.85
CA GLY A 87 2.47 -6.11 9.29
C GLY A 87 1.38 -5.31 10.02
N PRO A 88 0.66 -5.91 10.98
CA PRO A 88 0.13 -5.12 12.06
C PRO A 88 1.27 -4.77 13.02
N PHE A 89 1.82 -3.56 12.92
CA PHE A 89 2.78 -3.03 13.89
C PHE A 89 2.08 -2.26 14.99
N THR A 90 2.67 -2.28 16.18
CA THR A 90 2.11 -1.57 17.34
C THR A 90 2.61 -0.13 17.38
N VAL A 91 1.71 0.82 17.64
CA VAL A 91 2.08 2.20 17.93
C VAL A 91 2.71 2.28 19.32
N THR A 92 3.98 2.69 19.39
CA THR A 92 4.71 2.84 20.67
C THR A 92 4.53 4.24 21.24
N LYS A 93 4.56 5.28 20.39
CA LYS A 93 4.46 6.68 20.81
C LYS A 93 3.87 7.53 19.71
N ILE A 94 3.06 8.51 20.07
CA ILE A 94 2.57 9.56 19.16
C ILE A 94 3.46 10.78 19.38
N LEU A 95 4.18 11.20 18.33
CA LEU A 95 5.11 12.35 18.42
C LEU A 95 4.39 13.65 18.05
N SER A 96 3.49 13.57 17.08
CA SER A 96 2.62 14.68 16.68
C SER A 96 1.34 14.11 16.07
N PRO A 97 0.31 14.95 15.81
CA PRO A 97 -0.91 14.52 15.11
C PRO A 97 -0.66 13.91 13.72
N VAL A 98 0.56 14.06 13.18
CA VAL A 98 0.93 13.65 11.83
C VAL A 98 2.09 12.65 11.80
N ALA A 99 2.75 12.39 12.95
CA ALA A 99 3.91 11.50 13.05
C ALA A 99 3.79 10.54 14.24
N VAL A 100 3.90 9.25 13.96
CA VAL A 100 3.71 8.16 14.92
C VAL A 100 4.91 7.23 14.89
N CYS A 101 5.35 6.76 16.06
CA CYS A 101 6.44 5.81 16.21
C CYS A 101 5.90 4.37 16.34
N LEU A 102 6.42 3.45 15.55
CA LEU A 102 6.02 2.04 15.50
C LEU A 102 7.08 1.12 16.12
N LYS A 103 6.62 0.04 16.74
CA LYS A 103 7.49 -1.07 17.18
C LYS A 103 7.81 -1.96 15.98
N LEU A 104 8.94 -1.71 15.34
CA LEU A 104 9.43 -2.51 14.21
C LEU A 104 10.26 -3.71 14.67
N PRO A 105 10.11 -4.89 14.03
CA PRO A 105 10.98 -6.04 14.25
C PRO A 105 12.46 -5.76 13.90
N PRO A 106 13.42 -6.50 14.49
CA PRO A 106 14.85 -6.34 14.21
C PRO A 106 15.23 -6.44 12.73
N ALA A 107 14.47 -7.20 11.93
CA ALA A 107 14.65 -7.29 10.47
C ALA A 107 14.58 -5.93 9.75
N TYR A 108 13.88 -4.95 10.34
CA TYR A 108 13.70 -3.60 9.80
C TYR A 108 14.57 -2.54 10.50
N ARG A 109 15.65 -2.94 11.21
CA ARG A 109 16.50 -2.03 11.99
C ARG A 109 17.10 -0.86 11.19
N ARG A 110 17.23 -0.99 9.86
CA ARG A 110 17.71 0.08 8.96
C ARG A 110 16.64 1.14 8.64
N ILE A 111 15.38 0.91 9.02
CA ILE A 111 14.26 1.81 8.75
C ILE A 111 13.95 2.59 10.03
N HIS A 112 13.82 3.91 9.91
CA HIS A 112 13.42 4.74 11.03
C HIS A 112 12.00 4.37 11.51
N PRO A 113 11.76 4.20 12.82
CA PRO A 113 10.48 3.74 13.34
C PRO A 113 9.38 4.82 13.32
N VAL A 114 9.71 6.05 12.92
CA VAL A 114 8.79 7.19 12.88
C VAL A 114 8.20 7.34 11.49
N PHE A 115 6.88 7.28 11.39
CA PHE A 115 6.16 7.33 10.13
C PHE A 115 5.09 8.41 10.14
N HIS A 116 4.89 9.02 8.97
CA HIS A 116 3.77 9.93 8.75
C HIS A 116 2.45 9.16 8.72
N VAL A 117 1.39 9.73 9.29
CA VAL A 117 0.04 9.14 9.39
C VAL A 117 -0.57 8.68 8.05
N SER A 118 -0.14 9.25 6.92
CA SER A 118 -0.56 8.84 5.57
C SER A 118 0.08 7.53 5.09
N LYS A 119 1.17 7.09 5.72
CA LYS A 119 1.87 5.84 5.41
C LYS A 119 1.40 4.69 6.29
N ILE A 120 0.51 4.95 7.24
CA ILE A 120 -0.04 3.93 8.14
C ILE A 120 -1.56 3.86 7.99
N LYS A 121 -2.13 2.69 8.27
CA LYS A 121 -3.58 2.47 8.28
C LYS A 121 -3.98 1.67 9.52
N PRO A 122 -5.07 2.02 10.22
CA PRO A 122 -5.53 1.22 11.35
C PRO A 122 -5.91 -0.19 10.89
N VAL A 123 -5.56 -1.19 11.70
CA VAL A 123 -6.00 -2.57 11.47
C VAL A 123 -7.46 -2.66 11.92
N PHE A 124 -8.38 -2.80 10.98
CA PHE A 124 -9.77 -3.09 11.27
C PHE A 124 -9.99 -4.60 11.22
N ARG A 125 -10.54 -5.17 12.29
CA ARG A 125 -11.07 -6.54 12.29
C ARG A 125 -12.58 -6.41 12.25
N SER A 126 -13.18 -6.66 11.08
CA SER A 126 -14.63 -6.71 10.97
C SER A 126 -15.12 -8.06 11.51
N PRO A 127 -16.17 -8.09 12.35
CA PRO A 127 -16.86 -9.34 12.70
C PRO A 127 -17.41 -10.07 11.46
N ILE A 128 -17.64 -9.33 10.37
CA ILE A 128 -18.21 -9.83 9.10
C ILE A 128 -17.17 -10.61 8.28
N ASN A 129 -15.86 -10.44 8.55
CA ASN A 129 -14.80 -11.21 7.88
C ASN A 129 -13.81 -11.71 8.93
N PRO A 130 -14.17 -12.76 9.69
CA PRO A 130 -13.25 -13.36 10.65
C PRO A 130 -11.98 -13.86 9.92
N PRO A 131 -10.83 -13.87 10.61
CA PRO A 131 -9.66 -14.52 10.05
C PRO A 131 -10.02 -15.97 9.70
N ALA A 132 -9.56 -16.45 8.54
CA ALA A 132 -9.72 -17.84 8.18
C ALA A 132 -9.22 -18.72 9.34
N PRO A 133 -9.96 -19.78 9.73
CA PRO A 133 -9.47 -20.73 10.70
C PRO A 133 -8.11 -21.27 10.23
N VAL A 134 -7.19 -21.49 11.17
CA VAL A 134 -5.90 -22.08 10.84
C VAL A 134 -6.18 -23.45 10.23
N PRO A 135 -5.69 -23.74 9.01
CA PRO A 135 -5.96 -25.03 8.37
C PRO A 135 -5.36 -26.15 9.25
N PRO A 136 -6.03 -27.31 9.31
CA PRO A 136 -5.50 -28.45 10.06
C PRO A 136 -4.16 -28.89 9.48
N PRO A 137 -3.20 -29.35 10.31
CA PRO A 137 -1.95 -29.89 9.81
C PRO A 137 -2.20 -31.21 9.05
N PRO A 138 -1.39 -31.53 8.02
CA PRO A 138 -1.47 -32.82 7.34
C PRO A 138 -1.18 -33.96 8.32
N ARG A 139 -1.91 -35.07 8.20
CA ARG A 139 -1.68 -36.28 9.01
C ARG A 139 -0.71 -37.21 8.29
N LEU A 140 0.02 -38.03 9.05
CA LEU A 140 0.86 -39.08 8.47
C LEU A 140 0.08 -40.40 8.49
N VAL A 141 -0.24 -40.95 7.32
CA VAL A 141 -0.81 -42.29 7.17
C VAL A 141 0.07 -43.02 6.16
N ASP A 142 0.60 -44.19 6.56
CA ASP A 142 1.51 -45.02 5.74
C ASP A 142 2.75 -44.30 5.17
N GLY A 143 3.23 -43.27 5.87
CA GLY A 143 4.41 -42.49 5.47
C GLY A 143 4.12 -41.35 4.49
N GLU A 144 2.87 -41.17 4.08
CA GLU A 144 2.42 -40.05 3.23
C GLU A 144 1.63 -39.01 4.02
N LEU A 145 1.71 -37.74 3.58
CA LEU A 145 0.93 -36.64 4.13
C LEU A 145 -0.50 -36.68 3.57
N THR A 146 -1.45 -37.06 4.41
CA THR A 146 -2.87 -37.20 4.06
C THR A 146 -3.70 -36.10 4.71
N TYR A 147 -4.74 -35.68 4.00
CA TYR A 147 -5.68 -34.65 4.44
C TYR A 147 -7.06 -35.29 4.65
N SER A 148 -7.74 -34.90 5.72
CA SER A 148 -9.11 -35.35 5.97
C SER A 148 -10.04 -34.81 4.89
N VAL A 149 -10.84 -35.70 4.29
CA VAL A 149 -11.90 -35.32 3.37
C VAL A 149 -13.19 -35.08 4.16
N ARG A 150 -13.84 -33.93 3.95
CA ARG A 150 -15.16 -33.65 4.52
C ARG A 150 -16.26 -34.34 3.73
N ARG A 151 -16.24 -34.21 2.41
CA ARG A 151 -17.19 -34.85 1.47
C ARG A 151 -16.74 -34.71 0.02
N ILE A 152 -17.31 -35.55 -0.83
CA ILE A 152 -17.21 -35.43 -2.28
C ILE A 152 -18.36 -34.56 -2.80
N LEU A 153 -18.04 -33.66 -3.73
CA LEU A 153 -18.99 -32.69 -4.28
C LEU A 153 -19.43 -32.98 -5.70
N ASP A 154 -18.53 -33.56 -6.50
CA ASP A 154 -18.73 -33.71 -7.94
C ASP A 154 -17.83 -34.81 -8.50
N LEU A 155 -18.18 -35.31 -9.68
CA LEU A 155 -17.46 -36.34 -10.43
C LEU A 155 -17.19 -35.83 -11.84
N ARG A 156 -15.95 -35.99 -12.31
CA ARG A 156 -15.60 -35.75 -13.71
C ARG A 156 -14.77 -36.89 -14.29
N ARG A 157 -14.94 -37.12 -15.59
CA ARG A 157 -14.05 -37.99 -16.38
C ARG A 157 -12.99 -37.13 -17.06
N ARG A 158 -11.72 -37.45 -16.84
CA ARG A 158 -10.58 -36.75 -17.48
C ARG A 158 -9.50 -37.76 -17.84
N GLY A 159 -9.29 -38.01 -19.13
CA GLY A 159 -8.36 -39.03 -19.63
C GLY A 159 -8.82 -40.47 -19.31
N CYS A 160 -7.89 -41.35 -18.95
CA CYS A 160 -8.18 -42.72 -18.51
C CYS A 160 -8.51 -42.77 -17.00
N GLY A 161 -9.61 -42.16 -16.58
CA GLY A 161 -10.04 -42.26 -15.18
C GLY A 161 -11.12 -41.28 -14.75
N ILE A 162 -11.60 -41.53 -13.53
CA ILE A 162 -12.56 -40.70 -12.81
C ILE A 162 -11.78 -39.86 -11.77
N GLN A 163 -12.16 -38.59 -11.66
CA GLN A 163 -11.71 -37.69 -10.61
C GLN A 163 -12.92 -37.18 -9.83
N TYR A 164 -12.75 -37.04 -8.53
CA TYR A 164 -13.75 -36.50 -7.63
C TYR A 164 -13.35 -35.11 -7.16
N LEU A 165 -14.30 -34.20 -7.06
CA LEU A 165 -14.11 -32.89 -6.47
C LEU A 165 -14.23 -33.03 -4.95
N VAL A 166 -13.12 -32.84 -4.26
CA VAL A 166 -13.01 -33.08 -2.82
C VAL A 166 -13.18 -31.76 -2.06
N ASP A 167 -14.11 -31.75 -1.10
CA ASP A 167 -14.21 -30.73 -0.05
C ASP A 167 -13.38 -31.20 1.14
N TRP A 168 -12.29 -30.50 1.45
CA TRP A 168 -11.37 -30.90 2.53
C TRP A 168 -11.89 -30.44 3.89
N GLU A 169 -11.69 -31.26 4.92
CA GLU A 169 -12.08 -30.91 6.28
C GLU A 169 -11.17 -29.80 6.83
N GLY A 170 -11.77 -28.71 7.31
CA GLY A 170 -11.02 -27.59 7.89
C GLY A 170 -10.39 -26.63 6.88
N TYR A 171 -10.63 -26.81 5.58
CA TYR A 171 -10.23 -25.88 4.53
C TYR A 171 -11.44 -25.19 3.90
N GLY A 172 -11.21 -23.99 3.34
CA GLY A 172 -12.25 -23.23 2.66
C GLY A 172 -12.58 -23.77 1.27
N PRO A 173 -13.69 -23.31 0.67
CA PRO A 173 -14.09 -23.72 -0.68
C PRO A 173 -13.06 -23.40 -1.76
N GLU A 174 -12.15 -22.46 -1.51
CA GLU A 174 -11.03 -22.09 -2.37
C GLU A 174 -9.96 -23.19 -2.52
N GLU A 175 -9.87 -24.12 -1.56
CA GLU A 175 -8.89 -25.21 -1.56
C GLU A 175 -9.44 -26.50 -2.19
N ARG A 176 -10.67 -26.48 -2.71
CA ARG A 176 -11.28 -27.64 -3.36
C ARG A 176 -10.50 -28.05 -4.59
N SER A 177 -10.21 -29.34 -4.68
CA SER A 177 -9.37 -29.89 -5.74
C SER A 177 -9.93 -31.18 -6.31
N TRP A 178 -9.59 -31.45 -7.57
CA TRP A 178 -9.94 -32.69 -8.24
C TRP A 178 -8.91 -33.77 -7.96
N VAL A 179 -9.33 -34.82 -7.24
CA VAL A 179 -8.48 -35.92 -6.80
C VAL A 179 -8.85 -37.20 -7.56
N PRO A 180 -7.87 -37.94 -8.12
CA PRO A 180 -8.12 -39.25 -8.73
C PRO A 180 -8.74 -40.24 -7.72
N ALA A 181 -9.63 -41.12 -8.17
CA ALA A 181 -10.29 -42.11 -7.31
C ALA A 181 -9.31 -43.00 -6.50
N ARG A 182 -8.14 -43.31 -7.07
CA ARG A 182 -7.08 -44.10 -6.42
C ARG A 182 -6.38 -43.40 -5.25
N ASP A 183 -6.43 -42.07 -5.21
CA ASP A 183 -5.75 -41.27 -4.19
C ASP A 183 -6.71 -40.94 -3.02
N ILE A 184 -7.96 -41.41 -3.10
CA ILE A 184 -8.95 -41.34 -2.04
C ILE A 184 -8.86 -42.64 -1.22
N LEU A 185 -8.26 -42.54 -0.04
CA LEU A 185 -8.02 -43.69 0.83
C LEU A 185 -9.31 -44.26 1.43
N ASP A 186 -10.32 -43.42 1.63
CA ASP A 186 -11.60 -43.81 2.21
C ASP A 186 -12.66 -43.97 1.12
N HIS A 187 -12.90 -45.22 0.72
CA HIS A 187 -13.88 -45.58 -0.32
C HIS A 187 -15.33 -45.34 0.11
N SER A 188 -15.63 -45.27 1.42
CA SER A 188 -16.99 -45.01 1.90
C SER A 188 -17.52 -43.65 1.42
N LEU A 189 -16.64 -42.67 1.24
CA LEU A 189 -16.97 -41.35 0.73
C LEU A 189 -17.44 -41.37 -0.73
N ILE A 190 -16.91 -42.32 -1.52
CA ILE A 190 -17.30 -42.52 -2.91
C ILE A 190 -18.67 -43.19 -2.96
N ASP A 191 -18.88 -44.18 -2.11
CA ASP A 191 -20.15 -44.90 -2.02
C ASP A 191 -21.29 -43.97 -1.56
N ASP A 192 -21.06 -43.15 -0.53
CA ASP A 192 -22.01 -42.15 -0.04
C ASP A 192 -22.38 -41.12 -1.12
N TYR A 193 -21.41 -40.69 -1.92
CA TYR A 193 -21.65 -39.77 -3.04
C TYR A 193 -22.49 -40.44 -4.14
N ASN A 194 -22.18 -41.68 -4.50
CA ASN A 194 -22.94 -42.41 -5.53
C ASN A 194 -24.38 -42.65 -5.06
N LEU A 195 -24.59 -43.04 -3.81
CA LEU A 195 -25.92 -43.21 -3.21
C LEU A 195 -26.76 -41.92 -3.24
N GLN A 196 -26.14 -40.76 -3.03
CA GLN A 196 -26.83 -39.46 -3.10
C GLN A 196 -27.18 -39.03 -4.53
N ASN A 197 -26.47 -39.53 -5.56
CA ASN A 197 -26.69 -39.14 -6.95
C ASN A 197 -27.49 -40.17 -7.77
N ASP A 198 -27.68 -41.40 -7.26
CA ASP A 198 -28.49 -42.46 -7.89
C ASP A 198 -29.98 -42.42 -7.48
N SER A 199 -30.44 -41.38 -6.77
CA SER A 199 -31.86 -41.10 -6.45
C SER A 199 -32.38 -39.88 -7.21
#